data_AF-A0A521RWI7-F1
#
_entry.id   AF-A0A521RWI7-F1
#
_cell.length_a   1.000
_cell.length_b   1.000
_cell.length_c   1.000
_cell.angle_alpha   90.00
_cell.angle_beta   90.00
_cell.angle_gamma   90.00
#
_symmetry.space_group_name_H-M   'P 1'
#
loop_
_entity.id
_entity.type
_entity.pdbx_description
1 polymer ?
#
loop_
_entity_poly.entity_id
_entity_poly.type
_entity_poly.pdbx_seq_one_letter_code
_entity_poly.pdbx_strand_id
1 'polypeptide(L)' 'MNAPDFEPAEDPGPTRRPGSPLRLVLAVAMILAGLVWIGQGLGILTAGRSFMIGDPTWAVIGAVFVVVGLAMAVRKRAVS' A
#
# COMPACT_ATOMS: atom_id res chain seq x y z
N MET A 1 -34.56 -13.74 50.36
CA MET A 1 -34.30 -13.95 48.93
C MET A 1 -33.31 -12.86 48.52
N ASN A 2 -32.00 -13.14 48.53
CA ASN A 2 -31.00 -12.17 48.08
C ASN A 2 -31.04 -12.13 46.54
N ALA A 3 -30.96 -10.94 45.96
CA ALA A 3 -30.84 -10.80 44.51
C ALA A 3 -29.54 -11.49 44.05
N PRO A 4 -29.54 -12.17 42.88
CA PRO A 4 -28.29 -12.67 42.33
C PRO A 4 -27.35 -11.51 42.07
N ASP A 5 -26.12 -11.59 42.58
CA ASP A 5 -25.06 -10.62 42.30
C ASP A 5 -24.78 -10.66 40.79
N PHE A 6 -25.27 -9.66 40.07
CA PHE A 6 -24.92 -9.47 38.66
C PHE A 6 -23.49 -8.96 38.62
N GLU A 7 -22.52 -9.84 38.38
CA GLU A 7 -21.17 -9.40 38.02
C GLU A 7 -21.29 -8.51 36.77
N PRO A 8 -20.88 -7.23 36.84
CA PRO A 8 -20.86 -6.37 35.67
C PRO A 8 -19.95 -7.04 34.65
N ALA A 9 -20.48 -7.30 33.45
CA ALA A 9 -19.73 -7.91 32.37
C ALA A 9 -18.38 -7.17 32.21
N GLU A 10 -17.27 -7.89 32.40
CA GLU A 10 -15.94 -7.31 32.20
C GLU A 10 -15.91 -6.66 30.83
N ASP A 11 -15.57 -5.37 30.80
CA ASP A 11 -15.40 -4.62 29.57
C ASP A 11 -14.30 -5.31 28.75
N PRO A 12 -14.61 -5.91 27.59
CA PRO A 12 -13.59 -6.51 26.76
C PRO A 12 -12.71 -5.36 26.26
N GLY A 13 -11.54 -5.24 26.89
CA GLY A 13 -10.59 -4.17 26.62
C GLY A 13 -10.31 -3.96 25.12
N PRO A 14 -9.79 -2.79 24.75
CA PRO A 14 -9.73 -2.34 23.36
C PRO A 14 -9.11 -3.40 22.44
N THR A 15 -9.96 -3.95 21.57
CA THR A 15 -9.52 -4.90 20.55
C THR A 15 -8.66 -4.15 19.52
N ARG A 16 -7.33 -4.27 19.64
CA ARG A 16 -6.41 -3.77 18.61
C ARG A 16 -6.71 -4.50 17.30
N ARG A 17 -7.39 -3.84 16.35
CA ARG A 17 -7.55 -4.40 15.00
C ARG A 17 -6.16 -4.46 14.35
N PRO A 18 -5.63 -5.64 13.99
CA PRO A 18 -4.35 -5.72 13.30
C PRO A 18 -4.44 -4.95 11.99
N GLY A 19 -3.47 -4.07 11.76
CA GLY A 19 -3.39 -3.30 10.51
C GLY A 19 -3.29 -4.27 9.33
N SER A 20 -4.27 -4.23 8.42
CA SER A 20 -4.39 -5.20 7.33
C SER A 20 -3.10 -5.25 6.48
N PRO A 21 -2.40 -6.41 6.44
CA PRO A 21 -1.14 -6.57 5.70
C PRO A 21 -1.33 -6.39 4.19
N LEU A 22 -2.54 -6.66 3.68
CA LEU A 22 -2.95 -6.43 2.29
C LEU A 22 -2.64 -5.01 1.80
N ARG A 23 -2.85 -3.98 2.64
CA ARG A 23 -2.56 -2.59 2.25
C ARG A 23 -1.06 -2.35 2.03
N LEU A 24 -0.21 -3.00 2.82
CA LEU A 24 1.24 -2.86 2.69
C LEU A 24 1.71 -3.55 1.41
N VAL A 25 1.22 -4.77 1.15
CA VAL A 25 1.52 -5.52 -0.07
C VAL A 25 1.11 -4.72 -1.31
N LEU A 26 -0.10 -4.15 -1.33
CA LEU A 26 -0.57 -3.35 -2.46
C LEU A 26 0.28 -2.09 -2.68
N ALA A 27 0.65 -1.38 -1.61
CA ALA A 27 1.51 -0.20 -1.70
C ALA A 27 2.89 -0.55 -2.28
N VAL A 28 3.52 -1.63 -1.81
CA VAL A 28 4.82 -2.09 -2.32
C VAL A 28 4.72 -2.52 -3.78
N ALA A 29 3.67 -3.27 -4.14
CA ALA A 29 3.46 -3.71 -5.51
C ALA A 29 3.30 -2.52 -6.47
N MET A 30 2.55 -1.47 -6.08
CA MET A 30 2.41 -0.26 -6.89
C MET A 30 3.74 0.49 -7.08
N ILE A 31 4.57 0.58 -6.04
CA ILE A 31 5.88 1.24 -6.12
C ILE A 31 6.81 0.46 -7.06
N LEU A 32 6.88 -0.87 -6.91
CA LEU A 32 7.73 -1.71 -7.75
C LEU A 32 7.28 -1.68 -9.22
N ALA A 33 5.98 -1.80 -9.48
CA ALA A 33 5.44 -1.70 -10.83
C ALA A 33 5.73 -0.32 -11.46
N GLY A 34 5.56 0.76 -10.70
CA GLY A 34 5.86 2.11 -11.16
C GLY A 34 7.35 2.31 -11.49
N LEU A 35 8.27 1.77 -10.68
CA LEU A 35 9.70 1.81 -10.96
C LEU A 35 10.07 1.04 -12.24
N VAL A 36 9.43 -0.10 -12.50
CA VAL A 36 9.62 -0.86 -13.74
C VAL A 36 9.16 -0.05 -14.95
N TRP A 37 7.98 0.57 -14.89
CA TRP A 37 7.48 1.42 -15.98
C TRP A 37 8.33 2.67 -16.22
N ILE A 38 8.89 3.27 -15.16
CA ILE A 38 9.89 4.34 -15.29
C ILE A 38 11.12 3.84 -16.02
N GLY A 39 11.69 2.70 -15.60
CA GLY A 39 12.86 2.13 -16.24
C GLY A 39 12.62 1.75 -17.71
N GLN A 40 11.42 1.26 -18.04
CA GLN A 40 11.02 0.97 -19.42
C GLN A 40 10.86 2.25 -20.26
N GLY A 41 10.14 3.26 -19.74
CA GLY A 41 9.93 4.53 -20.44
C GLY A 41 11.23 5.31 -20.69
N LEU A 42 12.20 5.23 -19.77
CA LEU A 42 13.54 5.80 -19.95
C LEU A 42 14.44 4.97 -20.89
N GLY A 43 14.00 3.79 -21.32
CA GLY A 43 14.81 2.91 -22.17
C GLY A 43 15.97 2.22 -21.44
N ILE A 44 16.02 2.29 -20.10
CA ILE A 44 17.06 1.65 -19.27
C ILE A 44 16.76 0.15 -19.10
N LEU A 45 15.48 -0.20 -18.91
CA LEU A 45 15.03 -1.58 -18.79
C LEU A 45 14.51 -2.07 -20.13
N THR A 46 15.40 -2.64 -20.93
CA THR A 46 15.06 -3.24 -22.22
C THR A 46 14.60 -4.69 -22.04
N ALA A 47 13.35 -4.89 -21.63
CA ALA A 47 12.70 -6.20 -21.69
C ALA A 47 12.27 -6.50 -23.14
N GLY A 48 13.24 -6.81 -24.02
CA GLY A 48 12.99 -7.19 -25.42
C GLY A 48 12.39 -6.07 -26.30
N ARG A 49 11.73 -6.45 -27.42
CA ARG A 49 10.92 -5.57 -28.27
C ARG A 49 9.57 -5.32 -27.58
N SER A 50 9.54 -4.48 -26.56
CA SER A 50 8.28 -4.07 -25.92
C SER A 50 7.87 -2.67 -26.37
N PHE A 51 6.58 -2.48 -26.68
CA PHE A 51 5.99 -1.22 -27.15
C PHE A 51 6.18 -0.04 -26.16
N MET A 52 6.61 -0.34 -24.94
CA MET A 52 6.75 0.61 -23.83
C MET A 52 8.16 1.21 -23.71
N ILE A 53 9.13 0.63 -24.41
CA ILE A 53 10.54 0.98 -24.25
C ILE A 53 10.85 2.22 -25.11
N GLY A 54 11.29 3.30 -24.46
CA GLY A 54 11.63 4.57 -25.12
C GLY A 54 10.46 5.53 -25.33
N ASP A 55 9.28 5.24 -24.78
CA ASP A 55 8.15 6.15 -24.74
C ASP A 55 8.04 6.82 -23.35
N PRO A 56 8.25 8.15 -23.25
CA PRO A 56 8.16 8.90 -22.00
C PRO A 56 6.81 8.76 -21.28
N THR A 57 5.74 8.39 -22.00
CA THR A 57 4.40 8.18 -21.45
C THR A 57 4.43 7.15 -20.32
N TRP A 58 5.18 6.06 -20.47
CA TRP A 58 5.29 5.02 -19.44
C TRP A 58 6.09 5.48 -18.22
N ALA A 59 7.05 6.38 -18.40
CA ALA A 59 7.75 7.00 -17.29
C ALA A 59 6.84 7.90 -16.46
N VAL A 60 5.95 8.66 -17.10
CA VAL A 60 4.94 9.47 -16.41
C VAL A 60 3.93 8.59 -15.66
N ILE A 61 3.41 7.54 -16.30
CA ILE A 61 2.48 6.59 -15.66
C ILE A 61 3.15 5.92 -14.44
N GLY A 62 4.40 5.48 -14.60
CA GLY A 62 5.16 4.88 -13.50
C GLY A 62 5.40 5.85 -12.34
N ALA A 63 5.72 7.11 -12.63
CA ALA A 63 5.88 8.15 -11.61
C ALA A 63 4.59 8.38 -10.80
N VAL A 64 3.43 8.43 -11.48
CA VAL A 64 2.12 8.54 -10.81
C VAL A 64 1.88 7.34 -9.88
N PHE A 65 2.18 6.13 -10.33
CA PHE A 65 2.03 4.92 -9.51
C PHE A 65 2.92 4.94 -8.26
N VAL A 66 4.17 5.37 -8.39
CA VAL A 66 5.09 5.52 -7.25
C VAL A 66 4.56 6.55 -6.26
N VAL A 67 4.10 7.72 -6.73
CA VAL A 67 3.55 8.78 -5.86
C VAL A 67 2.31 8.30 -5.10
N VAL A 68 1.37 7.63 -5.78
CA VAL A 68 0.16 7.10 -5.14
C VAL A 68 0.50 6.01 -4.13
N GLY A 69 1.38 5.07 -4.48
CA GLY A 69 1.82 4.01 -3.58
C GLY A 69 2.51 4.58 -2.32
N LEU A 70 3.35 5.59 -2.50
CA LEU A 70 4.04 6.27 -1.39
C LEU A 70 3.07 7.04 -0.50
N ALA A 71 2.10 7.77 -1.08
CA ALA A 71 1.05 8.46 -0.33
C ALA A 71 0.23 7.48 0.52
N MET A 72 -0.07 6.30 -0.03
CA MET A 72 -0.80 5.25 0.67
C MET A 72 0.02 4.64 1.83
N ALA A 73 1.35 4.51 1.65
CA ALA A 73 2.27 4.02 2.66
C ALA A 73 2.50 5.04 3.79
N VAL A 74 2.65 6.33 3.48
CA VAL A 74 2.94 7.39 4.45
C VAL A 74 1.73 7.73 5.32
N ARG A 75 0.49 7.63 4.81
CA ARG A 75 -0.73 7.83 5.62
C ARG A 75 -0.83 6.90 6.83
N LYS A 76 -0.11 5.75 6.86
CA LYS A 76 -0.03 4.89 8.04
C LYS A 76 0.94 5.40 9.12
N ARG A 77 1.94 6.22 8.77
CA ARG A 77 2.94 6.73 9.73
C ARG A 77 2.48 7.95 10.52
N ALA A 78 1.51 8.70 10.01
CA ALA A 78 0.97 9.89 10.68
C ALA A 78 -0.16 9.60 11.68
N VAL A 79 -0.59 8.33 11.80
CA VAL A 79 -1.70 7.89 12.66
C VAL A 79 -1.26 6.74 13.59
N SER A 80 0.04 6.51 13.73
CA SER A 80 0.63 5.62 14.76
C SER A 80 1.29 6.47 15.83
#